data_AF-A0A3D2PB38-F1
#
_entry.id   AF-A0A3D2PB38-F1
#
_cell.length_a   1.000
_cell.length_b   1.000
_cell.length_c   1.000
_cell.angle_alpha   90.00
_cell.angle_beta   90.00
_cell.angle_gamma   90.00
#
_symmetry.space_group_name_H-M   'P 1'
#
loop_
_entity.id
_entity.type
_entity.pdbx_description
1 polymer ?
#
loop_
_entity_poly.entity_id
_entity_poly.type
_entity_poly.pdbx_seq_one_letter_code
_entity_poly.pdbx_strand_id
1 'polypeptide(L)'
;MIKDSHLLVGLEKPADAGIYELTKDIAIIQTVDYFTPIVDDPYTFGQVAVTNALSDIYAMGGKPITAMNIVCFPKKELKISVLREIIK
;
A
#
# COMPACT_ATOMS: atom_id res chain seq x y z
N MET A 1 22.32 -6.16 5.77
CA MET A 1 21.17 -6.37 4.87
C MET A 1 21.53 -7.45 3.87
N ILE A 2 20.57 -8.28 3.49
CA ILE A 2 20.80 -9.38 2.52
C ILE A 2 20.99 -8.74 1.14
N LYS A 3 22.15 -8.97 0.52
CA LYS A 3 22.39 -8.61 -0.88
C LYS A 3 21.87 -9.75 -1.75
N ASP A 4 20.77 -9.50 -2.43
CA ASP A 4 20.16 -10.40 -3.41
C ASP A 4 20.19 -9.71 -4.77
N SER A 5 20.70 -10.40 -5.80
CA SER A 5 20.78 -9.88 -7.16
C SER A 5 19.41 -9.63 -7.80
N HIS A 6 18.35 -10.27 -7.31
CA HIS A 6 16.99 -10.09 -7.79
C HIS A 6 16.30 -8.87 -7.17
N LEU A 7 16.89 -8.25 -6.13
CA LEU A 7 16.38 -7.00 -5.57
C LEU A 7 16.82 -5.81 -6.45
N LEU A 8 15.94 -5.40 -7.36
CA LEU A 8 16.21 -4.31 -8.31
C LEU A 8 16.20 -2.93 -7.63
N VAL A 9 15.26 -2.75 -6.71
CA VAL A 9 15.12 -1.53 -5.89
C VAL A 9 14.79 -1.94 -4.46
N GLY A 10 15.68 -1.56 -3.54
CA GLY A 10 15.51 -1.75 -2.10
C GLY A 10 15.81 -0.46 -1.33
N LEU A 11 16.16 -0.59 -0.05
CA LEU A 11 16.38 0.55 0.86
C LEU A 11 17.59 1.44 0.54
N GLU A 12 18.39 1.07 -0.47
CA GLU A 12 19.67 1.71 -0.78
C GLU A 12 19.48 2.95 -1.67
N LYS A 13 18.28 3.11 -2.25
CA LYS A 13 17.88 4.25 -3.06
C LYS A 13 16.63 4.89 -2.46
N PRO A 14 16.47 6.22 -2.53
CA PRO A 14 15.19 6.86 -2.26
C PRO A 14 14.22 6.45 -3.35
N ALA A 15 13.36 5.46 -3.06
CA ALA A 15 12.36 4.94 -3.98
C ALA A 15 11.05 4.75 -3.23
N ASP A 16 9.94 4.99 -3.93
CA ASP A 16 8.60 4.96 -3.34
C ASP A 16 8.07 3.52 -3.18
N ALA A 17 8.73 2.52 -3.78
CA ALA A 17 8.36 1.11 -3.64
C ALA A 17 9.58 0.17 -3.79
N GLY A 18 9.46 -1.03 -3.20
CA GLY A 18 10.40 -2.11 -3.43
C GLY A 18 10.11 -2.83 -4.75
N ILE A 19 11.15 -3.19 -5.50
CA ILE A 19 11.03 -3.95 -6.75
C ILE A 19 11.89 -5.20 -6.68
N TYR A 20 11.25 -6.35 -6.88
CA TYR A 20 11.91 -7.66 -6.88
C TYR A 20 11.63 -8.40 -8.18
N GLU A 21 12.69 -8.87 -8.83
CA GLU A 21 12.61 -9.68 -10.04
C GLU A 21 12.15 -11.12 -9.70
N LEU A 22 11.08 -11.58 -10.34
CA LEU A 22 10.59 -12.96 -10.19
C LEU A 22 11.11 -13.87 -11.30
N THR A 23 11.21 -13.33 -12.51
CA THR A 23 11.81 -13.96 -13.69
C THR A 23 12.49 -12.88 -14.53
N LYS A 24 13.23 -13.27 -15.58
CA LYS A 24 13.91 -12.34 -16.49
C LYS A 24 13.00 -11.27 -17.11
N ASP A 25 11.71 -11.54 -17.20
CA ASP A 25 10.72 -10.66 -17.86
C ASP A 25 9.65 -10.14 -16.89
N ILE A 26 9.65 -10.57 -15.63
CA ILE A 26 8.60 -10.25 -14.65
C ILE A 26 9.23 -9.78 -13.35
N ALA A 27 8.83 -8.61 -12.89
CA ALA A 27 9.13 -8.11 -11.55
C ALA A 27 7.84 -7.77 -10.80
N ILE A 28 7.88 -7.88 -9.47
CA ILE A 28 6.84 -7.40 -8.58
C ILE A 28 7.25 -6.05 -8.00
N ILE A 29 6.30 -5.13 -7.95
CA ILE A 29 6.44 -3.84 -7.25
C ILE A 29 5.58 -3.93 -6.00
N GLN A 30 6.16 -3.60 -4.85
CA GLN A 30 5.50 -3.67 -3.55
C GLN A 30 5.68 -2.35 -2.80
N THR A 31 4.57 -1.76 -2.38
CA THR A 31 4.53 -0.62 -1.46
C THR A 31 3.55 -0.93 -0.34
N VAL A 32 3.73 -0.26 0.81
CA VAL A 32 2.86 -0.35 1.97
C VAL A 32 2.76 1.04 2.60
N ASP A 33 1.56 1.59 2.59
CA ASP A 33 1.23 2.84 3.26
C ASP A 33 -0.02 2.70 4.12
N TYR A 34 0.01 3.34 5.29
CA TYR A 34 -1.14 3.50 6.16
C TYR A 34 -0.98 4.76 7.00
N PHE A 35 -2.09 5.39 7.36
CA PHE A 35 -2.08 6.60 8.17
C PHE A 35 -3.39 6.73 8.96
N THR A 36 -3.41 7.62 9.95
CA THR A 36 -4.60 7.92 10.74
C THR A 36 -5.60 8.76 9.94
N PRO A 37 -6.91 8.73 10.26
CA PRO A 37 -7.91 9.48 9.52
C PRO A 37 -7.58 10.97 9.36
N ILE A 38 -7.69 11.48 8.11
CA ILE A 38 -7.47 12.88 7.74
C ILE A 38 -8.76 13.61 7.33
N VAL A 39 -9.85 12.86 7.20
CA VAL A 39 -11.21 13.34 6.88
C VAL A 39 -12.22 12.58 7.72
N ASP A 40 -13.39 13.19 7.95
CA ASP A 40 -14.42 12.62 8.83
C ASP A 40 -15.25 11.52 8.16
N ASP A 41 -15.47 11.60 6.85
CA ASP A 41 -16.24 10.61 6.11
C ASP A 41 -15.43 9.30 5.94
N PRO A 42 -15.89 8.16 6.51
CA PRO A 42 -15.10 6.94 6.51
C PRO A 42 -14.86 6.38 5.10
N TYR A 43 -15.84 6.49 4.21
CA TYR A 43 -15.71 6.00 2.83
C TYR A 43 -14.66 6.82 2.06
N THR A 44 -14.74 8.15 2.15
CA THR A 44 -13.75 9.06 1.57
C THR A 44 -12.36 8.80 2.14
N PHE A 45 -12.23 8.59 3.45
CA PHE A 45 -10.96 8.22 4.06
C PHE A 45 -10.38 6.94 3.44
N GLY A 46 -11.19 5.88 3.28
CA GLY A 46 -10.80 4.64 2.60
C GLY A 46 -10.31 4.88 1.18
N GLN A 47 -11.04 5.67 0.39
CA GLN A 47 -10.64 6.02 -0.98
C GLN A 47 -9.30 6.75 -1.03
N VAL A 48 -9.07 7.71 -0.13
CA VAL A 48 -7.80 8.44 -0.06
C VAL A 48 -6.65 7.52 0.36
N ALA A 49 -6.86 6.66 1.35
CA ALA A 49 -5.85 5.70 1.80
C ALA A 49 -5.43 4.73 0.69
N VAL A 50 -6.39 4.15 -0.04
CA VAL A 50 -6.11 3.28 -1.19
C VAL A 50 -5.41 4.05 -2.31
N THR A 51 -5.86 5.28 -2.61
CA THR A 51 -5.26 6.09 -3.67
C THR A 51 -3.79 6.40 -3.37
N ASN A 52 -3.47 6.76 -2.13
CA ASN A 52 -2.09 6.98 -1.69
C ASN A 52 -1.25 5.71 -1.79
N ALA A 53 -1.72 4.60 -1.22
CA ALA A 53 -0.95 3.36 -1.26
C ALA A 53 -0.76 2.82 -2.70
N LEU A 54 -1.67 3.11 -3.63
CA LEU A 54 -1.49 2.72 -5.04
C LEU A 54 -0.66 3.72 -5.85
N SER A 55 -0.48 4.95 -5.38
CA SER A 55 0.23 5.97 -6.16
C SER A 55 1.69 5.61 -6.42
N ASP A 56 2.36 4.93 -5.47
CA ASP A 56 3.75 4.53 -5.66
C ASP A 56 3.90 3.49 -6.78
N ILE A 57 2.93 2.57 -6.90
CA ILE A 57 2.93 1.58 -7.98
C ILE A 57 2.85 2.29 -9.33
N TYR A 58 1.98 3.30 -9.45
CA TYR A 58 1.87 4.09 -10.67
C TYR A 58 3.12 4.96 -10.92
N ALA A 59 3.69 5.56 -9.87
CA ALA A 59 4.92 6.36 -9.95
C ALA A 59 6.11 5.54 -10.46
N MET A 60 6.17 4.26 -10.09
CA MET A 60 7.18 3.30 -10.57
C MET A 60 6.84 2.70 -11.95
N GLY A 61 5.77 3.15 -12.62
CA GLY A 61 5.35 2.68 -13.94
C GLY A 61 4.68 1.30 -13.94
N GLY A 62 4.29 0.80 -12.77
CA GLY A 62 3.61 -0.47 -12.60
C GLY A 62 2.10 -0.39 -12.81
N LYS A 63 1.49 -1.58 -12.80
CA LYS A 63 0.04 -1.75 -12.77
C LYS A 63 -0.34 -2.49 -11.49
N PRO A 64 -1.17 -1.91 -10.60
CA PRO A 64 -1.70 -2.64 -9.45
C PRO A 64 -2.49 -3.87 -9.90
N ILE A 65 -2.13 -5.04 -9.38
CA ILE A 65 -2.82 -6.31 -9.66
C ILE A 65 -3.46 -6.94 -8.42
N THR A 66 -2.94 -6.61 -7.24
CA THR A 66 -3.41 -7.08 -5.93
C THR A 66 -3.26 -5.96 -4.92
N ALA A 67 -4.02 -6.03 -3.82
CA ALA A 67 -3.90 -5.16 -2.67
C ALA A 67 -4.22 -5.96 -1.40
N MET A 68 -3.64 -5.58 -0.28
CA MET A 68 -3.89 -6.18 1.03
C MET A 68 -4.20 -5.08 2.04
N ASN A 69 -5.37 -5.16 2.67
CA ASN A 69 -5.78 -4.20 3.68
C ASN A 69 -4.94 -4.35 4.95
N ILE A 70 -4.40 -3.24 5.45
CA ILE A 70 -3.75 -3.13 6.75
C ILE A 70 -4.62 -2.24 7.63
N VAL A 71 -5.16 -2.79 8.71
CA VAL A 71 -6.18 -2.12 9.52
C VAL A 71 -5.79 -2.14 11.00
N CYS A 72 -5.70 -0.95 11.58
CA CYS A 72 -5.69 -0.73 13.02
C CYS A 72 -6.99 -0.02 13.41
N PHE A 73 -7.92 -0.72 14.06
CA PHE A 73 -9.26 -0.18 14.34
C PHE A 73 -9.61 -0.24 15.84
N PRO A 74 -9.99 0.87 16.48
CA PRO A 74 -10.32 0.92 17.91
C PRO A 74 -11.73 0.38 18.17
N LYS A 75 -11.89 -0.95 18.14
CA LYS A 75 -13.19 -1.64 18.25
C LYS A 75 -13.98 -1.36 19.54
N LYS A 76 -13.34 -0.83 20.59
CA LYS A 76 -13.99 -0.45 21.85
C LYS A 76 -14.64 0.94 21.78
N GLU A 77 -14.17 1.79 20.89
CA GLU A 77 -14.57 3.20 20.77
C GLU A 77 -15.48 3.41 19.55
N LEU A 78 -15.26 2.65 18.46
CA LEU A 78 -16.00 2.79 17.21
C LEU A 78 -16.77 1.52 16.85
N LYS A 79 -17.97 1.73 16.29
CA LYS A 79 -18.81 0.64 15.76
C LYS A 79 -18.14 0.03 14.53
N ILE A 80 -18.20 -1.30 14.40
CA ILE A 80 -17.65 -2.03 13.25
C ILE A 80 -18.23 -1.59 11.89
N SER A 81 -19.42 -0.96 11.88
CA SER A 81 -20.00 -0.35 10.69
C SER A 81 -19.12 0.75 10.10
N VAL A 82 -18.37 1.48 10.94
CA VAL A 82 -17.42 2.50 10.46
C VAL A 82 -16.31 1.83 9.67
N LEU A 83 -15.72 0.74 10.19
CA LEU A 83 -14.71 -0.02 9.46
C LEU A 83 -15.24 -0.55 8.13
N ARG A 84 -16.50 -1.02 8.09
CA ARG A 84 -17.12 -1.50 6.86
C ARG A 84 -17.23 -0.42 5.78
N GLU A 85 -17.50 0.83 6.16
CA GLU A 85 -17.50 1.93 5.20
C GLU A 85 -16.09 2.29 4.73
N ILE A 86 -15.06 2.16 5.57
CA ILE A 86 -13.67 2.41 5.17
C ILE A 86 -13.19 1.41 4.10
N ILE A 87 -13.55 0.13 4.23
CA ILE A 87 -13.04 -0.96 3.37
C ILE A 87 -13.94 -1.33 2.17
N LYS A 88 -14.93 -0.49 1.89
CA LYS A 88 -16.00 -0.74 0.92
C LYS A 88 -15.52 -0.59 -0.52
#